data_AF-A0A9D6E1R4-F1
#
_entry.id   AF-A0A9D6E1R4-F1
#
_cell.length_a   1.000
_cell.length_b   1.000
_cell.length_c   1.000
_cell.angle_alpha   90.00
_cell.angle_beta   90.00
_cell.angle_gamma   90.00
#
_symmetry.space_group_name_H-M   'P 1'
#
loop_
_entity.id
_entity.type
_entity.pdbx_description
1 polymer ?
#
loop_
_entity_poly.entity_id
_entity_poly.type
_entity_poly.pdbx_seq_one_letter_code
_entity_poly.pdbx_strand_id
1 'polypeptide(L)'
;MAGGPFGDGCFSYEAHDSGGPKGDLLIYGGLIQQTHGPVGNFNIREGVLLNGYRKHYQRDNRMMTNPPPFFPATGRYRILYWKDLR
;
A
#
# COMPACT_ATOMS: atom_id res chain seq x y z
N MET A 1 -14.38 18.44 2.13
CA MET A 1 -13.31 17.81 1.33
C MET A 1 -14.02 16.98 0.28
N ALA A 2 -14.01 17.39 -0.98
CA ALA A 2 -14.74 16.67 -2.03
C ALA A 2 -14.00 15.37 -2.32
N GLY A 3 -14.61 14.23 -2.00
CA GLY A 3 -14.10 12.91 -2.33
C GLY A 3 -13.90 12.78 -3.83
N GLY A 4 -12.73 12.28 -4.24
CA GLY A 4 -12.47 11.94 -5.64
C GLY A 4 -13.46 10.87 -6.14
N PRO A 5 -13.38 10.49 -7.43
CA PRO A 5 -14.34 9.56 -8.06
C PRO A 5 -14.46 8.19 -7.38
N PHE A 6 -13.56 7.85 -6.45
CA PHE A 6 -13.51 6.58 -5.72
C PHE A 6 -13.98 6.65 -4.26
N GLY A 7 -14.62 7.77 -3.86
CA GLY A 7 -15.23 7.96 -2.55
C GLY A 7 -14.28 8.44 -1.44
N ASP A 8 -14.86 8.79 -0.29
CA ASP A 8 -14.12 9.22 0.90
C ASP A 8 -13.30 8.06 1.51
N GLY A 9 -12.13 8.36 2.06
CA GLY A 9 -11.23 7.36 2.64
C GLY A 9 -10.49 6.50 1.61
N CYS A 10 -10.47 6.95 0.35
CA CYS A 10 -9.80 6.29 -0.77
C CYS A 10 -8.57 7.10 -1.22
N PHE A 11 -7.48 6.39 -1.52
CA PHE A 11 -6.28 6.95 -2.14
C PHE A 11 -6.19 6.35 -3.53
N SER A 12 -6.28 7.20 -4.54
CA SER A 12 -6.39 6.85 -5.95
C SER A 12 -5.63 7.87 -6.78
N TYR A 13 -5.28 7.49 -8.01
CA TYR A 13 -4.70 8.42 -8.96
C TYR A 13 -5.83 9.18 -9.67
N GLU A 14 -5.82 10.52 -9.58
CA GLU A 14 -6.90 11.39 -10.06
C GLU A 14 -7.13 11.29 -11.57
N ALA A 15 -6.09 10.98 -12.34
CA ALA A 15 -6.17 10.75 -13.78
C ALA A 15 -5.97 9.26 -14.11
N HIS A 16 -6.55 8.36 -13.31
CA HIS A 16 -6.42 6.92 -13.51
C HIS A 16 -6.80 6.46 -14.92
N ASP A 17 -7.80 7.06 -15.56
CA ASP A 17 -8.28 6.61 -16.88
C ASP A 17 -7.66 7.37 -18.06
N SER A 18 -7.08 8.55 -17.83
CA SER A 18 -6.62 9.47 -18.89
C SER A 18 -5.18 9.98 -18.74
N GLY A 19 -4.53 9.69 -17.61
CA GLY A 19 -3.17 10.08 -17.31
C GLY A 19 -2.14 9.11 -17.87
N GLY A 20 -0.90 9.59 -17.98
CA GLY A 20 0.25 8.76 -18.35
C GLY A 20 0.91 8.08 -17.14
N PRO A 21 1.97 7.29 -17.37
CA PRO A 21 2.81 6.73 -16.32
C PRO A 21 3.48 7.84 -15.48
N LYS A 22 3.46 7.70 -14.16
CA LYS A 22 4.01 8.66 -13.18
C LYS A 22 5.23 8.13 -12.40
N GLY A 23 5.59 6.85 -12.60
CA GLY A 23 6.72 6.21 -11.92
C GLY A 23 6.30 5.36 -10.73
N ASP A 24 7.13 5.30 -9.69
CA ASP A 24 6.88 4.48 -8.49
C ASP A 24 6.17 5.29 -7.39
N LEU A 25 5.14 4.69 -6.79
CA LEU A 25 4.55 5.20 -5.55
C LEU A 25 5.27 4.57 -4.37
N LEU A 26 6.06 5.38 -3.66
CA LEU A 26 6.78 4.97 -2.46
C LEU A 26 5.99 5.33 -1.21
N ILE A 27 5.57 4.33 -0.44
CA ILE A 27 4.88 4.51 0.83
C ILE A 27 5.83 4.11 1.96
N TYR A 28 6.22 5.09 2.77
CA TYR A 28 7.02 4.84 3.98
C TYR A 28 6.09 4.71 5.19
N GLY A 29 6.11 3.55 5.85
CA GLY A 29 5.23 3.25 6.99
C GLY A 29 3.98 2.50 6.57
N GLY A 30 2.79 3.09 6.73
CA GLY A 30 1.52 2.42 6.46
C GLY A 30 0.45 3.36 5.90
N LEU A 31 -0.30 2.86 4.92
CA LEU A 31 -1.46 3.54 4.32
C LEU A 31 -2.73 2.78 4.74
N ILE A 32 -3.62 3.44 5.48
CA ILE A 32 -4.93 2.90 5.86
C ILE A 32 -5.97 3.52 4.95
N GLN A 33 -6.76 2.68 4.29
CA GLN A 33 -7.82 3.09 3.37
C GLN A 33 -9.11 2.38 3.75
N GLN A 34 -10.23 3.11 3.69
CA GLN A 34 -11.55 2.51 3.84
C GLN A 34 -11.91 1.69 2.59
N THR A 35 -11.65 2.28 1.42
CA THR A 35 -11.79 1.64 0.12
C THR A 35 -10.46 1.72 -0.61
N HIS A 36 -10.02 0.60 -1.15
CA HIS A 36 -8.77 0.54 -1.89
C HIS A 36 -8.94 1.16 -3.27
N GLY A 37 -8.30 2.31 -3.48
CA GLY A 37 -8.35 3.05 -4.74
C GLY A 37 -7.36 2.56 -5.79
N PRO A 38 -7.72 2.63 -7.08
CA PRO A 38 -6.79 2.35 -8.15
C PRO A 38 -5.78 3.51 -8.27
N VAL A 39 -4.49 3.17 -8.27
CA VAL A 39 -3.40 4.16 -8.40
C VAL A 39 -2.64 4.05 -9.72
N GLY A 40 -2.91 3.00 -10.51
CA GLY A 40 -2.28 2.78 -11.81
C GLY A 40 -2.70 1.45 -12.44
N ASN A 41 -2.67 1.39 -13.76
CA ASN A 41 -2.94 0.21 -14.57
C ASN A 41 -1.65 -0.38 -15.13
N PHE A 42 -1.56 -1.70 -15.12
CA PHE A 42 -0.43 -2.44 -15.68
C PHE A 42 -0.89 -3.38 -16.78
N ASN A 43 -0.11 -3.46 -17.86
CA ASN A 43 -0.26 -4.53 -18.82
C ASN A 43 0.32 -5.81 -18.21
N ILE A 44 -0.55 -6.74 -17.84
CA ILE A 44 -0.16 -8.01 -17.20
C ILE A 44 0.77 -8.85 -18.08
N ARG A 45 0.63 -8.75 -19.41
CA ARG A 45 1.42 -9.55 -20.36
C ARG A 45 2.85 -9.04 -20.52
N GLU A 46 3.03 -7.72 -20.44
CA GLU A 46 4.32 -7.06 -20.73
C GLU A 46 5.01 -6.56 -19.45
N GLY A 47 4.32 -6.53 -18.31
CA GLY A 47 4.84 -5.98 -17.06
C GLY A 47 5.04 -4.46 -17.09
N VAL A 48 4.44 -3.77 -18.07
CA VAL A 48 4.61 -2.33 -18.30
C VAL A 48 3.48 -1.54 -17.63
N LEU A 49 3.83 -0.42 -17.02
CA LEU A 49 2.89 0.55 -16.44
C LEU A 49 2.24 1.35 -17.57
N LEU A 50 0.92 1.30 -17.68
CA LEU A 50 0.15 2.03 -18.70
C LEU A 50 -0.21 3.43 -18.23
N ASN A 51 -0.63 3.56 -16.97
CA ASN A 51 -0.99 4.84 -16.35
C ASN A 51 -0.78 4.82 -14.83
N GLY A 52 -0.68 6.00 -14.24
CA GLY A 52 -0.55 6.16 -12.79
C GLY A 52 0.78 5.67 -12.24
N TYR A 53 0.76 5.04 -11.08
CA TYR A 53 1.95 4.65 -10.32
C TYR A 53 2.12 3.14 -10.22
N ARG A 54 3.36 2.68 -10.33
CA ARG A 54 3.73 1.32 -9.96
C ARG A 54 3.78 1.22 -8.43
N LYS A 55 3.06 0.23 -7.90
CA LYS A 55 3.03 -0.02 -6.47
C LYS A 55 4.29 -0.75 -6.05
N HIS A 56 5.10 -0.11 -5.22
CA HIS A 56 6.26 -0.74 -4.61
C HIS A 56 6.07 -0.81 -3.10
N TYR A 57 5.57 -1.95 -2.63
CA TYR A 57 5.39 -2.20 -1.20
C TYR A 57 6.71 -2.74 -0.62
N GLN A 58 7.43 -1.90 0.11
CA GLN A 58 8.56 -2.37 0.93
C GLN A 58 8.08 -2.60 2.35
N ARG A 59 8.28 -3.82 2.85
CA ARG A 59 8.00 -4.15 4.24
C ARG A 59 9.11 -3.58 5.12
N ASP A 60 8.75 -2.73 6.08
CA ASP A 60 9.66 -2.34 7.16
C ASP A 60 9.59 -3.38 8.28
N ASN A 61 10.69 -4.13 8.46
CA ASN A 61 10.78 -5.17 9.50
C ASN A 61 10.63 -4.62 10.92
N ARG A 62 10.92 -3.33 11.16
CA ARG A 62 10.75 -2.69 12.48
C ARG A 62 9.29 -2.65 12.90
N MET A 63 8.36 -2.61 11.95
CA MET A 63 6.92 -2.67 12.23
C MET A 63 6.48 -4.02 12.81
N MET A 64 7.32 -5.07 12.73
CA MET A 64 7.02 -6.36 13.37
C MET A 64 7.25 -6.35 14.89
N THR A 65 8.20 -5.55 15.37
CA THR A 65 8.65 -5.60 16.78
C THR A 65 8.40 -4.29 17.52
N ASN A 66 8.35 -3.16 16.80
CA ASN A 66 8.09 -1.84 17.36
C ASN A 66 7.12 -1.05 16.46
N PRO A 67 5.86 -1.48 16.38
CA PRO A 67 4.85 -0.72 15.65
C PRO A 67 4.56 0.62 16.36
N PRO A 68 4.28 1.70 15.61
CA PRO A 68 3.89 2.96 16.22
C PRO A 68 2.58 2.82 17.00
N PRO A 69 2.31 3.68 18.00
CA PRO A 69 1.05 3.67 18.74
C PRO A 69 -0.15 3.67 17.79
N PHE A 70 -1.16 2.83 18.07
CA PHE A 70 -2.39 2.66 17.26
C PHE A 70 -2.22 2.06 15.86
N PHE A 71 -1.03 1.53 15.51
CA PHE A 71 -0.88 0.75 14.29
C PHE A 71 -1.74 -0.53 14.37
N PRO A 72 -2.57 -0.82 13.35
CA PRO A 72 -3.36 -2.03 13.34
C PRO A 72 -2.44 -3.25 13.20
N ALA A 73 -2.11 -3.88 14.32
CA ALA A 73 -1.47 -5.18 14.30
C ALA A 73 -2.41 -6.18 13.60
N THR A 74 -1.85 -7.20 12.95
CA THR A 74 -2.63 -8.25 12.26
C THR A 74 -3.59 -9.03 13.17
N GLY A 75 -3.61 -8.75 14.48
CA GLY A 75 -4.57 -9.23 15.48
C GLY A 75 -4.51 -10.73 15.76
N ARG A 76 -3.80 -11.51 14.92
CA ARG A 76 -3.87 -12.98 14.88
C ARG A 76 -2.59 -13.70 15.28
N TYR A 77 -1.48 -13.00 15.46
CA TYR A 77 -0.20 -13.62 15.74
C TYR A 77 0.44 -12.99 16.97
N ARG A 78 0.61 -13.79 18.02
CA ARG A 78 1.40 -13.44 19.20
C ARG A 78 2.65 -14.32 19.19
N ILE A 79 3.82 -13.68 19.19
CA ILE A 79 5.09 -14.38 19.39
C ILE A 79 5.10 -14.85 20.85
N LEU A 80 5.04 -16.16 21.10
CA LEU A 80 4.94 -16.73 22.45
C LEU A 80 6.30 -16.97 23.09
N TYR A 81 7.27 -17.45 22.31
CA TYR A 81 8.66 -17.60 22.73
C TYR A 81 9.53 -17.80 21.49
N TRP A 82 10.81 -17.53 21.65
CA TRP A 82 11.85 -17.89 20.69
C TRP A 82 12.55 -19.13 21.23
N LYS A 83 12.68 -20.18 20.41
CA LYS A 83 13.51 -21.33 20.72
C LYS A 83 14.76 -21.25 19.86
N ASP A 84 15.90 -20.99 20.48
CA ASP A 84 17.18 -21.19 19.83
C ASP A 84 17.39 -22.69 19.64
N LEU A 85 17.60 -23.10 18.39
CA LEU A 85 18.03 -24.45 18.03
C LEU A 85 19.56 -24.46 18.09
N ARG A 86 20.10 -24.56 19.30
CA ARG A 86 21.47 -25.04 19.50
C ARG A 86 21.44 -26.50 19.92
#